data_AF-A0A845GTN9-F1
#
_entry.id   AF-A0A845GTN9-F1
#
_cell.length_a   1.000
_cell.length_b   1.000
_cell.length_c   1.000
_cell.angle_alpha   90.00
_cell.angle_beta   90.00
_cell.angle_gamma   90.00
#
_symmetry.space_group_name_H-M   'P 1'
#
loop_
_entity.id
_entity.type
_entity.pdbx_description
1 polymer ?
#
loop_
_entity_poly.entity_id
_entity_poly.type
_entity_poly.pdbx_seq_one_letter_code
_entity_poly.pdbx_strand_id
1 'polypeptide(L)'
;MHLTLRKAVAAATSAASIALAGGAHAATDPLHNAVISASYNGDAAGMLGLDHGFNAEPGSNVSGLDPNNPGAEFLSADYLLAFDFAADGSLTIYNNGPIDAGSHSARFDFGATLAAPIAGFRVIDSGATSGTPVLTIIDSHTIAIDLGAVNWNGDFNPLRTAITLQAAPVPEPAAAWMLLAGLAGMGALARRRKPQR
;
A
#
# COMPACT_ATOMS: atom_id res chain seq x y z
N MET A 1 32.51 -49.16 12.79
CA MET A 1 31.23 -48.70 12.20
C MET A 1 30.70 -47.37 12.76
N HIS A 2 31.54 -46.46 13.30
CA HIS A 2 31.09 -45.21 13.95
C HIS A 2 31.17 -43.93 13.09
N LEU A 3 31.76 -43.98 11.89
CA LEU A 3 32.01 -42.79 11.05
C LEU A 3 30.83 -42.36 10.17
N THR A 4 29.85 -43.24 9.93
CA THR A 4 28.72 -43.00 9.01
C THR A 4 27.60 -42.18 9.65
N LEU A 5 27.38 -42.32 10.95
CA LEU A 5 26.29 -41.61 11.65
C LEU A 5 26.59 -40.11 11.85
N ARG A 6 27.84 -39.75 12.15
CA ARG A 6 28.26 -38.35 12.34
C ARG A 6 28.20 -37.53 11.05
N LYS A 7 28.48 -38.16 9.90
CA LYS A 7 28.35 -37.53 8.58
C LYS A 7 26.88 -37.33 8.16
N ALA A 8 26.00 -38.27 8.52
CA ALA A 8 24.56 -38.15 8.26
C ALA A 8 23.89 -37.04 9.08
N VAL A 9 24.31 -36.85 10.33
CA VAL A 9 23.78 -35.75 11.18
C VAL A 9 24.29 -34.39 10.70
N ALA A 10 25.56 -34.29 10.31
CA ALA A 10 26.10 -33.04 9.76
C ALA A 10 25.40 -32.63 8.45
N ALA A 11 25.13 -33.56 7.54
CA ALA A 11 24.41 -33.28 6.28
C ALA A 11 22.94 -32.86 6.50
N ALA A 12 22.26 -33.44 7.50
CA ALA A 12 20.89 -33.08 7.85
C ALA A 12 20.79 -31.67 8.48
N THR A 13 21.83 -31.24 9.20
CA THR A 13 21.86 -29.91 9.82
C THR A 13 22.09 -28.81 8.77
N SER A 14 22.93 -29.06 7.76
CA SER A 14 23.20 -28.11 6.68
C SER A 14 22.04 -27.95 5.69
N ALA A 15 21.26 -29.01 5.46
CA ALA A 15 20.06 -28.95 4.60
C ALA A 15 18.89 -28.20 5.26
N ALA A 16 18.79 -28.26 6.60
CA ALA A 16 17.75 -27.55 7.36
C ALA A 16 17.96 -26.02 7.38
N SER A 17 19.20 -25.55 7.29
CA SER A 17 19.52 -24.12 7.24
C SER A 17 19.16 -23.42 5.92
N ILE A 18 19.00 -24.16 4.82
CA ILE A 18 18.66 -23.58 3.49
C ILE A 18 17.13 -23.45 3.32
N ALA A 19 16.34 -24.25 4.02
CA ALA A 19 14.87 -24.22 3.95
C ALA A 19 14.21 -23.17 4.88
N LEU A 20 14.99 -22.41 5.64
CA LEU A 20 14.52 -21.37 6.55
C LEU A 20 14.38 -19.98 5.91
N ALA A 21 14.62 -19.86 4.60
CA ALA A 21 14.19 -18.69 3.84
C ALA A 21 12.65 -18.75 3.69
N GLY A 22 11.94 -18.43 4.78
CA GLY A 22 10.53 -18.09 4.71
C GLY A 22 10.38 -17.00 3.65
N GLY A 23 9.56 -17.26 2.63
CA GLY A 23 9.30 -16.28 1.60
C GLY A 23 8.83 -15.00 2.26
N ALA A 24 9.67 -13.97 2.24
CA ALA A 24 9.19 -12.61 2.40
C ALA A 24 8.23 -12.42 1.22
N HIS A 25 6.93 -12.54 1.47
CA HIS A 25 5.94 -12.09 0.52
C HIS A 25 6.27 -10.62 0.27
N ALA A 26 6.65 -10.29 -0.96
CA ALA A 26 6.76 -8.90 -1.37
C ALA A 26 5.43 -8.25 -0.98
N ALA A 27 5.48 -7.22 -0.14
CA ALA A 27 4.28 -6.45 0.17
C ALA A 27 3.76 -5.95 -1.18
N THR A 28 2.57 -6.41 -1.57
CA THR A 28 1.91 -5.89 -2.76
C THR A 28 1.71 -4.40 -2.55
N ASP A 29 2.03 -3.63 -3.58
CA ASP A 29 1.81 -2.18 -3.61
C ASP A 29 0.37 -1.85 -3.13
N PRO A 30 0.21 -0.97 -2.11
CA PRO A 30 -1.07 -0.66 -1.49
C PRO A 30 -2.23 -0.39 -2.44
N LEU A 31 -1.98 0.35 -3.52
CA LEU A 31 -3.01 0.76 -4.48
C LEU A 31 -2.98 -0.04 -5.78
N HIS A 32 -2.31 -1.20 -5.79
CA HIS A 32 -2.27 -2.05 -6.96
C HIS A 32 -3.69 -2.44 -7.42
N ASN A 33 -4.03 -2.12 -8.67
CA ASN A 33 -5.35 -2.33 -9.29
C ASN A 33 -6.51 -1.54 -8.64
N ALA A 34 -6.22 -0.51 -7.85
CA ALA A 34 -7.28 0.31 -7.25
C ALA A 34 -7.96 1.18 -8.31
N VAL A 35 -9.28 1.25 -8.23
CA VAL A 35 -10.13 2.18 -8.99
C VAL A 35 -10.64 3.23 -8.02
N ILE A 36 -10.36 4.49 -8.32
CA ILE A 36 -10.56 5.62 -7.44
C ILE A 36 -11.67 6.49 -8.02
N SER A 37 -12.75 6.67 -7.28
CA SER A 37 -13.75 7.71 -7.54
C SER A 37 -13.42 8.94 -6.73
N ALA A 38 -13.37 10.10 -7.37
CA ALA A 38 -12.95 11.34 -6.76
C ALA A 38 -14.05 12.40 -6.81
N SER A 39 -13.97 13.37 -5.90
CA SER A 39 -14.72 14.62 -5.98
C SER A 39 -13.89 15.77 -5.45
N TYR A 40 -14.18 16.97 -5.95
CA TYR A 40 -13.53 18.20 -5.54
C TYR A 40 -14.59 19.17 -5.06
N ASN A 41 -14.41 19.70 -3.85
CA ASN A 41 -15.39 20.54 -3.15
C ASN A 41 -16.80 19.93 -3.07
N GLY A 42 -16.85 18.60 -2.96
CA GLY A 42 -18.09 17.82 -2.89
C GLY A 42 -18.75 17.55 -4.24
N ASP A 43 -18.21 18.05 -5.35
CA ASP A 43 -18.74 17.81 -6.70
C ASP A 43 -17.88 16.79 -7.45
N ALA A 44 -18.53 15.77 -8.01
CA ALA A 44 -17.88 14.78 -8.86
C ALA A 44 -17.41 15.42 -10.17
N ALA A 45 -18.21 16.33 -10.77
CA ALA A 45 -17.80 17.03 -11.99
C ALA A 45 -16.64 18.01 -11.76
N GLY A 46 -16.32 18.29 -10.48
CA GLY A 46 -15.16 19.07 -10.07
C GLY A 46 -13.82 18.33 -10.22
N MET A 47 -13.81 17.04 -10.57
CA MET A 47 -12.60 16.24 -10.74
C MET A 47 -12.54 15.56 -12.11
N LEU A 48 -11.40 15.66 -12.77
CA LEU A 48 -11.12 15.16 -14.12
C LEU A 48 -9.97 14.16 -14.06
N GLY A 49 -10.17 12.94 -14.54
CA GLY A 49 -9.22 11.84 -14.45
C GLY A 49 -8.44 11.63 -15.74
N LEU A 50 -7.21 11.13 -15.61
CA LEU A 50 -6.31 10.86 -16.73
C LEU A 50 -6.87 9.83 -17.70
N ASP A 51 -7.63 8.84 -17.23
CA ASP A 51 -8.23 7.80 -18.09
C ASP A 51 -9.23 8.38 -19.10
N HIS A 52 -9.75 9.57 -18.81
CA HIS A 52 -10.61 10.35 -19.69
C HIS A 52 -9.84 11.51 -20.36
N GLY A 53 -8.52 11.54 -20.26
CA GLY A 53 -7.66 12.61 -20.78
C GLY A 53 -7.93 13.97 -20.16
N PHE A 54 -8.41 14.00 -18.91
CA PHE A 54 -8.87 15.21 -18.21
C PHE A 54 -10.01 15.96 -18.92
N ASN A 55 -10.81 15.27 -19.74
CA ASN A 55 -11.97 15.88 -20.37
C ASN A 55 -13.15 15.95 -19.39
N ALA A 56 -14.02 16.95 -19.54
CA ALA A 56 -15.22 17.09 -18.71
C ALA A 56 -16.39 16.28 -19.29
N GLU A 57 -16.47 15.01 -18.93
CA GLU A 57 -17.52 14.08 -19.37
C GLU A 57 -18.02 13.15 -18.25
N PRO A 58 -19.18 12.50 -18.39
CA PRO A 58 -19.68 11.57 -17.37
C PRO A 58 -18.66 10.47 -17.05
N GLY A 59 -18.35 10.30 -15.77
CA GLY A 59 -17.38 9.29 -15.30
C GLY A 59 -15.93 9.80 -15.22
N SER A 60 -15.64 11.02 -15.68
CA SER A 60 -14.27 11.58 -15.65
C SER A 60 -13.69 11.69 -14.26
N ASN A 61 -14.51 11.66 -13.22
CA ASN A 61 -14.06 11.68 -11.84
C ASN A 61 -13.56 10.32 -11.34
N VAL A 62 -13.41 9.33 -12.21
CA VAL A 62 -12.92 7.98 -11.91
C VAL A 62 -11.62 7.73 -12.66
N SER A 63 -10.61 7.21 -11.98
CA SER A 63 -9.38 6.72 -12.61
C SER A 63 -8.83 5.51 -11.86
N GLY A 64 -8.15 4.62 -12.56
CA GLY A 64 -7.61 3.38 -12.02
C GLY A 64 -6.11 3.24 -12.19
N LEU A 65 -5.51 2.46 -11.30
CA LEU A 65 -4.16 1.94 -11.46
C LEU A 65 -4.26 0.55 -12.08
N ASP A 66 -3.39 0.20 -13.03
CA ASP A 66 -3.29 -1.15 -13.58
C ASP A 66 -1.81 -1.50 -13.91
N PRO A 67 -1.48 -2.76 -14.28
CA PRO A 67 -0.09 -3.14 -14.55
C PRO A 67 0.60 -2.38 -15.70
N ASN A 68 -0.17 -1.77 -16.59
CA ASN A 68 0.32 -0.96 -17.71
C ASN A 68 0.27 0.55 -17.41
N ASN A 69 -0.60 0.97 -16.50
CA ASN A 69 -0.69 2.34 -15.98
C ASN A 69 -0.58 2.33 -14.44
N PRO A 70 0.65 2.33 -13.88
CA PRO A 70 0.88 2.12 -12.45
C PRO A 70 0.57 3.33 -11.56
N GLY A 71 -0.11 4.35 -12.11
CA GLY A 71 -0.57 5.53 -11.38
C GLY A 71 -1.96 5.95 -11.83
N ALA A 72 -2.67 6.64 -10.94
CA ALA A 72 -3.94 7.28 -11.24
C ALA A 72 -3.78 8.78 -10.98
N GLU A 73 -4.19 9.60 -11.93
CA GLU A 73 -4.00 11.05 -11.88
C GLU A 73 -5.35 11.75 -12.06
N PHE A 74 -5.55 12.79 -11.25
CA PHE A 74 -6.71 13.65 -11.32
C PHE A 74 -6.29 15.12 -11.36
N LEU A 75 -7.10 15.92 -12.04
CA LEU A 75 -7.00 17.36 -12.11
C LEU A 75 -8.32 17.96 -11.67
N SER A 76 -8.29 18.94 -10.77
CA SER A 76 -9.49 19.70 -10.44
C SER A 76 -10.02 20.41 -11.70
N ALA A 77 -11.33 20.55 -11.84
CA ALA A 77 -11.94 21.10 -13.06
C ALA A 77 -11.64 22.60 -13.28
N ASP A 78 -11.17 23.29 -12.25
CA ASP A 78 -10.61 24.65 -12.34
C ASP A 78 -9.12 24.66 -12.73
N TYR A 79 -8.54 23.48 -12.98
CA TYR A 79 -7.14 23.25 -13.35
C TYR A 79 -6.13 23.76 -12.33
N LEU A 80 -6.52 23.95 -11.07
CA LEU A 80 -5.63 24.47 -10.03
C LEU A 80 -4.82 23.39 -9.31
N LEU A 81 -5.36 22.19 -9.14
CA LEU A 81 -4.74 21.13 -8.34
C LEU A 81 -4.69 19.80 -9.11
N ALA A 82 -3.50 19.23 -9.20
CA ALA A 82 -3.29 17.86 -9.67
C ALA A 82 -3.06 16.91 -8.49
N PHE A 83 -3.53 15.67 -8.62
CA PHE A 83 -3.48 14.61 -7.61
C PHE A 83 -2.97 13.32 -8.25
N ASP A 84 -1.72 12.96 -7.95
CA ASP A 84 -1.03 11.84 -8.57
C ASP A 84 -0.85 10.71 -7.56
N PHE A 85 -1.64 9.65 -7.70
CA PHE A 85 -1.50 8.42 -6.94
C PHE A 85 -0.49 7.49 -7.60
N ALA A 86 0.44 6.97 -6.82
CA ALA A 86 1.29 5.85 -7.20
C ALA A 86 0.81 4.55 -6.56
N ALA A 87 1.15 3.41 -7.19
CA ALA A 87 0.80 2.09 -6.67
C ALA A 87 1.26 1.88 -5.20
N ASP A 88 2.38 2.48 -4.80
CA ASP A 88 2.94 2.36 -3.45
C ASP A 88 2.11 3.03 -2.34
N GLY A 89 1.00 3.70 -2.70
CA GLY A 89 0.13 4.42 -1.78
C GLY A 89 0.54 5.87 -1.53
N SER A 90 1.61 6.36 -2.17
CA SER A 90 1.91 7.77 -2.17
C SER A 90 0.94 8.55 -3.06
N LEU A 91 0.54 9.72 -2.57
CA LEU A 91 -0.22 10.71 -3.32
C LEU A 91 0.60 11.99 -3.34
N THR A 92 0.95 12.45 -4.53
CA THR A 92 1.59 13.76 -4.74
C THR A 92 0.56 14.75 -5.23
N ILE A 93 0.50 15.90 -4.59
CA ILE A 93 -0.45 16.96 -4.93
C ILE A 93 0.37 18.15 -5.41
N TYR A 94 0.01 18.70 -6.57
CA TYR A 94 0.64 19.88 -7.14
C TYR A 94 -0.38 20.99 -7.29
N ASN A 95 0.05 22.22 -7.03
CA ASN A 95 -0.65 23.37 -7.58
C ASN A 95 -0.14 23.67 -9.00
N ASN A 96 -1.06 23.87 -9.93
CA ASN A 96 -0.78 24.20 -11.32
C ASN A 96 -0.68 25.73 -11.56
N GLY A 97 -0.80 26.50 -10.49
CA GLY A 97 -0.70 27.96 -10.48
C GLY A 97 -1.02 28.53 -9.10
N PRO A 98 -1.15 29.87 -8.98
CA PRO A 98 -1.56 30.52 -7.74
C PRO A 98 -2.95 30.03 -7.31
N ILE A 99 -3.07 29.66 -6.05
CA ILE A 99 -4.33 29.21 -5.44
C ILE A 99 -4.80 30.31 -4.49
N ASP A 100 -5.98 30.86 -4.77
CA ASP A 100 -6.63 31.85 -3.91
C ASP A 100 -7.08 31.21 -2.58
N ALA A 101 -7.32 32.04 -1.57
CA ALA A 101 -7.93 31.56 -0.34
C ALA A 101 -9.35 31.04 -0.61
N GLY A 102 -9.61 29.79 -0.26
CA GLY A 102 -10.90 29.15 -0.51
C GLY A 102 -10.97 27.74 0.04
N SER A 103 -12.13 27.10 -0.11
CA SER A 103 -12.27 25.67 0.19
C SER A 103 -11.64 24.87 -0.96
N HIS A 104 -10.58 24.13 -0.64
CA HIS A 104 -9.90 23.22 -1.56
C HIS A 104 -9.93 21.84 -0.94
N SER A 105 -11.04 21.13 -1.11
CA SER A 105 -11.24 19.81 -0.51
C SER A 105 -11.37 18.75 -1.57
N ALA A 106 -10.66 17.63 -1.41
CA ALA A 106 -10.77 16.48 -2.29
C ALA A 106 -11.16 15.24 -1.49
N ARG A 107 -12.02 14.40 -2.06
CA ARG A 107 -12.40 13.09 -1.51
C ARG A 107 -12.05 12.02 -2.53
N PHE A 108 -11.49 10.91 -2.06
CA PHE A 108 -11.12 9.76 -2.88
C PHE A 108 -11.70 8.49 -2.24
N ASP A 109 -12.53 7.79 -2.99
CA ASP A 109 -13.16 6.51 -2.64
C ASP A 109 -12.56 5.41 -3.52
N PHE A 110 -11.85 4.47 -2.87
CA PHE A 110 -11.19 3.34 -3.52
C PHE A 110 -12.13 2.14 -3.73
N GLY A 111 -13.35 2.21 -3.17
CA GLY A 111 -14.38 1.18 -3.27
C GLY A 111 -13.87 -0.20 -2.86
N ALA A 112 -14.46 -1.23 -3.46
CA ALA A 112 -14.11 -2.63 -3.17
C ALA A 112 -12.82 -3.11 -3.87
N THR A 113 -12.14 -2.23 -4.62
CA THR A 113 -10.93 -2.59 -5.38
C THR A 113 -9.66 -2.55 -4.52
N LEU A 114 -9.71 -1.84 -3.39
CA LEU A 114 -8.62 -1.80 -2.43
C LEU A 114 -8.43 -3.17 -1.77
N ALA A 115 -7.18 -3.65 -1.71
CA ALA A 115 -6.89 -5.00 -1.23
C ALA A 115 -7.12 -5.18 0.28
N ALA A 116 -7.11 -4.10 1.06
CA ALA A 116 -7.38 -4.11 2.50
C ALA A 116 -7.84 -2.72 2.99
N PRO A 117 -8.47 -2.62 4.17
CA PRO A 117 -8.89 -1.34 4.74
C PRO A 117 -7.75 -0.34 4.93
N ILE A 118 -8.04 0.95 4.79
CA ILE A 118 -7.11 2.03 5.09
C ILE A 118 -6.84 2.08 6.61
N ALA A 119 -5.57 1.97 6.98
CA ALA A 119 -5.11 2.02 8.38
C ALA A 119 -4.47 3.37 8.73
N GLY A 120 -4.01 4.14 7.74
CA GLY A 120 -3.33 5.41 7.98
C GLY A 120 -3.29 6.28 6.73
N PHE A 121 -3.32 7.58 6.97
CA PHE A 121 -3.19 8.60 5.93
C PHE A 121 -2.50 9.84 6.52
N ARG A 122 -1.32 10.19 6.00
CA ARG A 122 -0.48 11.26 6.58
C ARG A 122 0.34 12.00 5.53
N VAL A 123 0.76 13.22 5.85
CA VAL A 123 1.80 13.94 5.09
C VAL A 123 3.14 13.23 5.31
N ILE A 124 3.89 13.04 4.23
CA ILE A 124 5.25 12.48 4.25
C ILE A 124 6.32 13.47 3.78
N ASP A 125 5.92 14.48 3.00
CA ASP A 125 6.80 15.56 2.56
C ASP A 125 5.93 16.79 2.25
N SER A 126 6.23 17.93 2.87
CA SER A 126 5.53 19.19 2.60
C SER A 126 6.18 20.02 1.50
N GLY A 127 7.35 19.62 0.98
CA GLY A 127 8.09 20.38 0.00
C GLY A 127 8.30 21.83 0.44
N ALA A 128 8.02 22.77 -0.46
CA ALA A 128 8.06 24.21 -0.18
C ALA A 128 6.77 24.76 0.45
N THR A 129 5.73 23.93 0.62
CA THR A 129 4.44 24.38 1.15
C THR A 129 4.54 24.74 2.64
N SER A 130 3.59 25.55 3.10
CA SER A 130 3.42 25.93 4.50
C SER A 130 1.95 25.85 4.89
N GLY A 131 1.64 25.96 6.18
CA GLY A 131 0.33 25.61 6.70
C GLY A 131 0.18 24.10 6.88
N THR A 132 -1.02 23.64 7.25
CA THR A 132 -1.24 22.22 7.55
C THR A 132 -2.52 21.75 6.86
N PRO A 133 -2.41 20.79 5.92
CA PRO A 133 -3.59 20.18 5.34
C PRO A 133 -4.31 19.32 6.40
N VAL A 134 -5.63 19.18 6.28
CA VAL A 134 -6.40 18.26 7.12
C VAL A 134 -6.59 16.96 6.36
N LEU A 135 -6.00 15.88 6.86
CA LEU A 135 -6.11 14.54 6.28
C LEU A 135 -7.07 13.71 7.12
N THR A 136 -8.08 13.12 6.47
CA THR A 136 -9.12 12.34 7.15
C THR A 136 -9.30 10.99 6.48
N ILE A 137 -9.38 9.93 7.28
CA ILE A 137 -9.92 8.64 6.84
C ILE A 137 -11.41 8.66 7.20
N ILE A 138 -12.27 8.68 6.19
CA ILE A 138 -13.73 8.76 6.39
C ILE A 138 -14.28 7.40 6.79
N ASP A 139 -13.81 6.35 6.13
CA ASP A 139 -14.15 4.96 6.37
C ASP A 139 -13.01 4.05 5.87
N SER A 140 -13.24 2.74 5.83
CA SER A 140 -12.22 1.75 5.46
C SER A 140 -11.70 1.88 4.02
N HIS A 141 -12.37 2.62 3.13
CA HIS A 141 -12.02 2.72 1.71
C HIS A 141 -12.09 4.16 1.18
N THR A 142 -12.20 5.15 2.08
CA THR A 142 -12.34 6.54 1.66
C THR A 142 -11.45 7.47 2.49
N ILE A 143 -10.76 8.38 1.79
CA ILE A 143 -10.05 9.51 2.41
C ILE A 143 -10.62 10.84 1.95
N ALA A 144 -10.37 11.87 2.75
CA ALA A 144 -10.51 13.27 2.35
C ALA A 144 -9.29 14.08 2.74
N ILE A 145 -9.04 15.13 1.97
CA ILE A 145 -7.99 16.12 2.19
C ILE A 145 -8.63 17.49 2.10
N ASP A 146 -8.40 18.34 3.10
CA ASP A 146 -8.64 19.78 3.02
C ASP A 146 -7.30 20.50 2.90
N LEU A 147 -7.16 21.24 1.80
CA LEU A 147 -5.98 22.01 1.42
C LEU A 147 -6.20 23.53 1.62
N GLY A 148 -7.35 23.97 2.15
CA GLY A 148 -7.69 25.39 2.28
C GLY A 148 -6.74 26.19 3.20
N ALA A 149 -6.01 25.50 4.08
CA ALA A 149 -4.98 26.11 4.94
C ALA A 149 -3.55 25.95 4.38
N VAL A 150 -3.38 25.31 3.23
CA VAL A 150 -2.07 25.10 2.60
C VAL A 150 -1.70 26.32 1.78
N ASN A 151 -0.53 26.88 2.06
CA ASN A 151 0.08 27.91 1.25
C ASN A 151 1.20 27.30 0.42
N TRP A 152 1.07 27.37 -0.91
CA TRP A 152 1.91 26.65 -1.87
C TRP A 152 3.27 27.30 -2.11
N ASN A 153 3.45 28.58 -1.77
CA ASN A 153 4.74 29.29 -1.87
C ASN A 153 5.37 29.30 -3.28
N GLY A 154 4.55 29.33 -4.33
CA GLY A 154 4.99 29.30 -5.73
C GLY A 154 4.15 28.31 -6.54
N ASP A 155 4.51 28.13 -7.82
CA ASP A 155 3.81 27.24 -8.75
C ASP A 155 4.50 25.87 -8.82
N PHE A 156 3.74 24.80 -9.04
CA PHE A 156 4.22 23.42 -9.19
C PHE A 156 4.97 22.86 -7.97
N ASN A 157 4.65 23.36 -6.77
CA ASN A 157 5.26 22.86 -5.55
C ASN A 157 4.54 21.60 -5.08
N PRO A 158 5.25 20.49 -4.79
CA PRO A 158 4.62 19.27 -4.35
C PRO A 158 4.31 19.28 -2.86
N LEU A 159 3.15 18.71 -2.51
CA LEU A 159 2.81 18.20 -1.19
C LEU A 159 2.57 16.69 -1.32
N ARG A 160 3.33 15.87 -0.59
CA ARG A 160 3.20 14.41 -0.64
C ARG A 160 2.60 13.84 0.62
N THR A 161 1.68 12.91 0.41
CA THR A 161 1.00 12.15 1.45
C THR A 161 1.17 10.65 1.18
N ALA A 162 0.86 9.82 2.17
CA ALA A 162 0.91 8.37 2.02
C ALA A 162 -0.28 7.71 2.70
N ILE A 163 -0.88 6.77 1.98
CA ILE A 163 -1.88 5.83 2.45
C ILE A 163 -1.18 4.55 2.87
N THR A 164 -1.52 4.05 4.05
CA THR A 164 -1.08 2.73 4.51
C THR A 164 -2.29 1.85 4.72
N LEU A 165 -2.27 0.66 4.15
CA LEU A 165 -3.34 -0.32 4.35
C LEU A 165 -3.07 -1.19 5.56
N GLN A 166 -4.15 -1.72 6.13
CA GLN A 166 -4.09 -2.73 7.16
C GLN A 166 -3.38 -3.96 6.61
N ALA A 167 -2.34 -4.42 7.30
CA ALA A 167 -1.64 -5.63 6.91
C ALA A 167 -2.60 -6.83 6.93
N ALA A 168 -2.58 -7.63 5.85
CA ALA A 168 -3.28 -8.90 5.84
C ALA A 168 -2.70 -9.82 6.94
N PRO A 169 -3.54 -10.60 7.65
CA PRO A 169 -3.05 -11.61 8.57
C PRO A 169 -2.12 -12.56 7.81
N VAL A 170 -0.83 -12.55 8.15
CA VAL A 170 0.14 -13.47 7.55
C VAL A 170 -0.15 -14.87 8.12
N PRO A 171 -0.52 -15.86 7.28
CA PRO A 171 -0.66 -17.23 7.76
C PRO A 171 0.67 -17.68 8.37
N GLU A 172 0.64 -18.24 9.58
CA GLU A 172 1.88 -18.72 10.18
C GLU A 172 2.60 -19.68 9.23
N PRO A 173 3.93 -19.58 9.09
CA PRO A 173 4.65 -20.37 8.10
C PRO A 173 4.38 -21.86 8.34
N ALA A 174 3.93 -22.58 7.30
CA ALA A 174 3.82 -24.04 7.34
C ALA A 174 5.14 -24.71 7.79
N ALA A 175 6.27 -24.02 7.60
CA ALA A 175 7.59 -24.39 8.14
C ALA A 175 7.61 -24.59 9.66
N ALA A 176 6.87 -23.78 10.45
CA ALA A 176 6.80 -23.93 11.90
C ALA A 176 6.12 -25.27 12.26
N TRP A 177 5.02 -25.60 11.60
CA TRP A 177 4.32 -26.87 11.77
C TRP A 177 5.13 -28.07 11.26
N MET A 178 5.81 -27.93 10.13
CA MET A 178 6.68 -28.97 9.57
C MET A 178 7.90 -29.22 10.45
N LEU A 179 8.50 -28.18 11.06
CA LEU A 179 9.59 -28.31 12.02
C LEU A 179 9.12 -29.06 13.27
N LEU A 180 7.97 -28.68 13.82
CA LEU A 180 7.39 -29.37 14.97
C LEU A 180 7.08 -30.85 14.67
N ALA A 181 6.50 -31.13 13.49
CA ALA A 181 6.23 -32.50 13.04
C ALA A 181 7.53 -33.30 12.85
N GLY A 182 8.57 -32.69 12.27
CA GLY A 182 9.88 -33.30 12.09
C GLY A 182 10.57 -33.63 13.43
N LEU A 183 10.56 -32.68 14.38
CA LEU A 183 11.09 -32.87 15.73
C LEU A 183 10.34 -33.96 16.50
N ALA A 184 9.01 -33.97 16.40
CA ALA A 184 8.17 -35.01 17.01
C ALA A 184 8.47 -36.40 16.42
N GLY A 185 8.60 -36.49 15.09
CA GLY A 185 8.97 -37.72 14.39
C GLY A 185 10.35 -38.26 14.81
N MET A 186 11.34 -37.38 14.92
CA MET A 186 12.68 -37.75 15.41
C MET A 186 12.65 -38.20 16.88
N GLY A 187 11.90 -37.51 17.74
CA GLY A 187 11.72 -37.88 19.14
C GLY A 187 11.01 -39.23 19.33
N ALA A 188 10.08 -39.59 18.45
CA ALA A 188 9.42 -40.89 18.45
C ALA A 188 10.38 -42.02 17.99
N LEU A 189 11.16 -41.78 16.93
CA LEU A 189 12.17 -42.73 16.44
C LEU A 189 13.29 -42.98 17.46
N ALA A 190 13.75 -41.94 18.17
CA ALA A 190 14.76 -42.06 19.22
C ALA A 190 14.26 -42.92 20.40
N ARG A 191 12.98 -42.80 20.77
CA ARG A 191 12.37 -43.59 21.85
C ARG A 191 12.21 -45.08 21.50
N ARG A 192 11.94 -45.41 20.22
CA ARG A 192 11.81 -46.81 19.76
C ARG A 192 13.15 -47.57 19.71
N ARG A 193 14.29 -46.88 19.81
CA ARG A 193 15.63 -47.49 19.77
C ARG A 193 16.21 -47.87 21.14
N LYS A 194 15.45 -47.76 22.25
CA LYS A 194 15.89 -48.33 23.53
C LYS A 194 15.97 -49.86 23.39
N PRO A 195 17.16 -50.48 23.52
CA PRO A 195 17.25 -51.93 23.51
C PRO A 195 16.62 -52.46 24.79
N GLN A 196 15.70 -53.42 24.66
CA GLN A 196 15.32 -54.28 25.76
C GLN A 196 16.59 -55.01 26.22
N ARG A 197 17.01 -54.73 27.45
CA ARG A 197 17.88 -55.62 28.21
C ARG A 197 17.00 -56.61 28.95
#